data_AF-A0A853BG56-F1
#
_entry.id   AF-A0A853BG56-F1
#
_cell.length_a   1.000
_cell.length_b   1.000
_cell.length_c   1.000
_cell.angle_alpha   90.00
_cell.angle_beta   90.00
_cell.angle_gamma   90.00
#
_symmetry.space_group_name_H-M   'P 1'
#
loop_
_entity.id
_entity.type
_entity.pdbx_description
1 polymer ?
#
loop_
_entity_poly.entity_id
_entity_poly.type
_entity_poly.pdbx_seq_one_letter_code
_entity_poly.pdbx_strand_id
1 'polypeptide(L)'
;MHTLTDAFYGDLKSDVDREAGVVELSGADVPTVRIRRLVREPSAEHVPVGTRQPHELDVRVDGERAGIVPGPGKVRRRTYRVDLTWNQHHYSFAPNSSATSRLKRDGRQLADFSAGDDGDFIVYWVAARDETTAADAAIGYALSLAFGTGAYTLVGMVLSGIGALLPG
;
A
#
# COMPACT_ATOMS: atom_id res chain seq x y z
N MET A 1 -2.75 -14.60 0.96
CA MET A 1 -3.43 -13.83 2.03
C MET A 1 -2.67 -13.88 3.35
N HIS A 2 -2.33 -12.72 3.90
CA HIS A 2 -1.59 -12.51 5.16
C HIS A 2 -2.39 -11.61 6.10
N THR A 3 -2.22 -11.80 7.42
CA THR A 3 -2.83 -10.94 8.43
C THR A 3 -1.82 -9.87 8.86
N LEU A 4 -2.28 -8.63 8.92
CA LEU A 4 -1.55 -7.47 9.44
C LEU A 4 -2.36 -6.93 10.62
N THR A 5 -1.74 -6.76 11.78
CA THR A 5 -2.42 -6.23 12.96
C THR A 5 -2.13 -4.75 13.12
N ASP A 6 -3.18 -3.93 13.10
CA ASP A 6 -3.11 -2.50 13.34
C ASP A 6 -3.58 -2.16 14.75
N ALA A 7 -2.90 -1.22 15.41
CA ALA A 7 -3.21 -0.83 16.79
C ALA A 7 -4.56 -0.11 16.96
N PHE A 8 -5.06 0.54 15.90
CA PHE A 8 -6.28 1.35 15.91
C PHE A 8 -7.48 0.64 15.28
N TYR A 9 -7.24 -0.27 14.34
CA TYR A 9 -8.25 -0.90 13.49
C TYR A 9 -8.22 -2.43 13.48
N GLY A 10 -7.37 -3.04 14.31
CA GLY A 10 -7.33 -4.49 14.50
C GLY A 10 -6.76 -5.24 13.30
N ASP A 11 -7.23 -6.45 13.08
CA ASP A 11 -6.68 -7.33 12.05
C ASP A 11 -7.19 -6.98 10.65
N LEU A 12 -6.21 -6.78 9.76
CA LEU A 12 -6.38 -6.56 8.33
C LEU A 12 -5.87 -7.78 7.58
N LYS A 13 -6.48 -8.09 6.44
CA LYS A 13 -6.07 -9.15 5.53
C LYS A 13 -5.56 -8.55 4.25
N SER A 14 -4.33 -8.87 3.88
CA SER A 14 -3.74 -8.46 2.61
C SER A 14 -3.57 -9.65 1.68
N ASP A 15 -3.87 -9.45 0.41
CA ASP A 15 -3.52 -10.36 -0.67
C ASP A 15 -2.75 -9.61 -1.75
N VAL A 16 -1.58 -10.11 -2.10
CA VAL A 16 -0.66 -9.45 -3.04
C VAL A 16 -0.23 -10.48 -4.08
N ASP A 17 -0.72 -10.29 -5.30
CA ASP A 17 -0.33 -11.04 -6.47
C ASP A 17 0.47 -10.11 -7.40
N ARG A 18 1.80 -10.20 -7.32
CA ARG A 18 2.70 -9.34 -8.11
C ARG A 18 2.67 -9.69 -9.60
N GLU A 19 2.49 -10.98 -9.91
CA GLU A 19 2.43 -11.47 -11.28
C GLU A 19 1.18 -10.89 -11.96
N ALA A 20 0.01 -11.03 -11.33
CA ALA A 20 -1.24 -10.44 -11.82
C ALA A 20 -1.31 -8.91 -11.61
N GLY A 21 -0.41 -8.33 -10.81
CA GLY A 21 -0.40 -6.91 -10.48
C GLY A 21 -1.62 -6.49 -9.66
N VAL A 22 -2.02 -7.31 -8.68
CA VAL A 22 -3.17 -7.08 -7.81
C VAL A 22 -2.71 -6.96 -6.37
N VAL A 23 -3.17 -5.90 -5.70
CA VAL A 23 -3.12 -5.76 -4.25
C VAL A 23 -4.54 -5.59 -3.75
N GLU A 24 -4.93 -6.40 -2.79
CA GLU A 24 -6.21 -6.29 -2.10
C GLU A 24 -5.97 -6.26 -0.60
N LEU A 25 -6.67 -5.36 0.08
CA LEU A 25 -6.65 -5.23 1.52
C LEU A 25 -8.11 -5.19 2.01
N SER A 26 -8.41 -5.93 3.07
CA SER A 26 -9.73 -5.96 3.70
C SER A 26 -9.59 -6.11 5.21
N GLY A 27 -10.68 -5.91 5.95
CA GLY A 27 -10.75 -6.22 7.38
C GLY A 27 -12.20 -6.19 7.84
N ALA A 28 -12.46 -6.54 9.10
CA ALA A 28 -13.83 -6.61 9.62
C ALA A 28 -14.52 -5.24 9.62
N ASP A 29 -13.78 -4.20 10.04
CA ASP A 29 -14.29 -2.84 10.24
C ASP A 29 -13.57 -1.80 9.36
N VAL A 30 -12.87 -2.25 8.31
CA VAL A 30 -12.20 -1.36 7.36
C VAL A 30 -12.67 -1.62 5.93
N PRO A 31 -12.73 -0.57 5.08
CA PRO A 31 -13.14 -0.73 3.70
C PRO A 31 -12.15 -1.61 2.93
N THR A 32 -12.67 -2.36 1.95
CA THR A 32 -11.83 -3.13 1.05
C THR A 32 -11.15 -2.21 0.05
N VAL A 33 -9.82 -2.23 -0.01
CA VAL A 33 -9.04 -1.46 -0.99
C VAL A 33 -8.39 -2.41 -1.96
N ARG A 34 -8.67 -2.22 -3.26
CA ARG A 34 -8.06 -3.00 -4.34
C ARG A 34 -7.34 -2.08 -5.30
N ILE A 35 -6.07 -2.37 -5.57
CA ILE A 35 -5.25 -1.70 -6.57
C ILE A 35 -4.85 -2.76 -7.60
N ARG A 36 -5.19 -2.52 -8.87
CA ARG A 36 -4.91 -3.47 -9.95
C ARG A 36 -4.21 -2.81 -11.14
N ARG A 37 -3.16 -3.44 -11.64
CA ARG A 37 -2.56 -3.19 -12.94
C ARG A 37 -3.47 -3.72 -14.05
N LEU A 38 -3.80 -2.86 -15.01
CA LEU A 38 -4.70 -3.15 -16.13
C LEU A 38 -3.99 -3.77 -17.33
N VAL A 39 -2.68 -3.56 -17.42
CA VAL A 39 -1.81 -4.17 -18.44
C VAL A 39 -1.16 -5.44 -17.88
N ARG A 40 -1.01 -6.46 -18.74
CA ARG A 40 -0.46 -7.75 -18.31
C ARG A 40 1.01 -7.61 -17.89
N GLU A 41 1.82 -7.04 -18.76
CA GLU A 41 3.26 -6.91 -18.54
C GLU A 41 3.58 -5.76 -17.58
N PRO A 42 4.42 -5.97 -16.56
CA PRO A 42 4.86 -4.90 -15.67
C PRO A 42 5.79 -3.92 -16.41
N SER A 43 5.55 -2.62 -16.24
CA SER A 43 6.42 -1.55 -16.74
C SER A 43 7.46 -1.08 -15.70
N ALA A 44 7.34 -1.55 -14.45
CA ALA A 44 8.26 -1.26 -13.36
C ALA A 44 8.40 -2.45 -12.40
N GLU A 45 9.36 -3.34 -12.66
CA GLU A 45 9.56 -4.61 -11.91
C GLU A 45 9.81 -4.42 -10.41
N HIS A 46 10.46 -3.33 -10.01
CA HIS A 46 10.75 -3.00 -8.61
C HIS A 46 9.54 -2.43 -7.84
N VAL A 47 8.41 -2.23 -8.51
CA VAL A 47 7.18 -1.73 -7.90
C VAL A 47 6.28 -2.94 -7.68
N PRO A 48 5.77 -3.19 -6.46
CA PRO A 48 4.99 -4.40 -6.19
C PRO A 48 3.77 -4.62 -7.12
N VAL A 49 3.02 -3.55 -7.43
CA VAL A 49 1.90 -3.63 -8.39
C VAL A 49 2.38 -3.65 -9.86
N GLY A 50 3.68 -3.45 -10.09
CA GLY A 50 4.37 -3.59 -11.38
C GLY A 50 4.22 -2.41 -12.35
N THR A 51 3.58 -1.32 -11.93
CA THR A 51 3.52 -0.08 -12.73
C THR A 51 3.41 1.15 -11.83
N ARG A 52 3.82 2.30 -12.37
CA ARG A 52 3.52 3.63 -11.81
C ARG A 52 2.72 4.50 -12.78
N GLN A 53 2.31 3.95 -13.92
CA GLN A 53 1.54 4.69 -14.92
C GLN A 53 0.09 4.82 -14.45
N PRO A 54 -0.44 6.04 -14.23
CA PRO A 54 -1.81 6.22 -13.72
C PRO A 54 -2.88 5.55 -14.59
N HIS A 55 -2.72 5.57 -15.91
CA HIS A 55 -3.68 5.00 -16.86
C HIS A 55 -3.65 3.47 -16.92
N GLU A 56 -2.63 2.85 -16.34
CA GLU A 56 -2.50 1.39 -16.22
C GLU A 56 -3.06 0.89 -14.87
N LEU A 57 -3.65 1.75 -14.04
CA LEU A 57 -4.13 1.40 -12.71
C LEU A 57 -5.66 1.56 -12.59
N ASP A 58 -6.30 0.58 -11.94
CA ASP A 58 -7.64 0.73 -11.39
C ASP A 58 -7.58 0.60 -9.87
N VAL A 59 -8.17 1.55 -9.17
CA VAL A 59 -8.22 1.57 -7.71
C VAL A 59 -9.67 1.62 -7.26
N ARG A 60 -10.02 0.70 -6.37
CA ARG A 60 -11.33 0.62 -5.74
C ARG A 60 -11.21 0.70 -4.23
N VAL A 61 -12.08 1.47 -3.60
CA VAL A 61 -12.29 1.49 -2.15
C VAL A 61 -13.77 1.18 -1.93
N ASP A 62 -14.07 0.05 -1.27
CA ASP A 62 -15.41 -0.55 -1.19
C ASP A 62 -16.12 -0.67 -2.54
N GLY A 63 -15.37 -1.02 -3.59
CA GLY A 63 -15.88 -1.14 -4.95
C GLY A 63 -16.09 0.19 -5.68
N GLU A 64 -16.05 1.33 -4.99
CA GLU A 64 -16.10 2.66 -5.60
C GLU A 64 -14.75 3.05 -6.19
N ARG A 65 -14.77 3.75 -7.32
CA ARG A 65 -13.54 4.15 -8.00
C ARG A 65 -12.83 5.27 -7.27
N ALA A 66 -11.54 5.09 -7.01
CA ALA A 66 -10.64 6.13 -6.51
C ALA A 66 -9.70 6.59 -7.63
N GLY A 67 -9.35 7.88 -7.62
CA GLY A 67 -8.32 8.42 -8.49
C GLY A 67 -6.93 8.15 -7.90
N ILE A 68 -5.95 7.78 -8.73
CA ILE A 68 -4.56 7.58 -8.29
C ILE A 68 -3.58 8.23 -9.26
N VAL A 69 -2.57 8.90 -8.72
CA VAL A 69 -1.49 9.54 -9.47
C VAL A 69 -0.16 9.21 -8.81
N PRO A 70 0.50 8.10 -9.18
CA PRO A 70 1.87 7.85 -8.78
C PRO A 70 2.82 8.84 -9.45
N GLY A 71 3.75 9.40 -8.69
CA GLY A 71 4.87 10.17 -9.21
C GLY A 71 5.84 9.30 -10.03
N PRO A 72 6.73 9.91 -10.83
CA PRO A 72 7.50 9.19 -11.85
C PRO A 72 8.57 8.24 -11.31
N GLY A 73 8.98 8.32 -10.04
CA GLY A 73 9.89 7.35 -9.41
C GLY A 73 11.32 7.28 -9.99
N LYS A 74 11.82 8.34 -10.65
CA LYS A 74 13.05 8.25 -11.49
C LYS A 74 14.27 9.06 -11.02
N VAL A 75 14.16 9.91 -9.99
CA VAL A 75 15.25 10.89 -9.73
C VAL A 75 15.52 11.14 -8.25
N ARG A 76 14.49 11.50 -7.49
CA ARG A 76 14.63 11.88 -6.08
C ARG A 76 13.58 11.15 -5.29
N ARG A 77 13.87 10.84 -4.04
CA ARG A 77 12.93 10.22 -3.09
C ARG A 77 11.50 10.79 -3.13
N ARG A 78 11.36 12.12 -3.23
CA ARG A 78 10.05 12.79 -3.38
C ARG A 78 9.26 12.40 -4.64
N THR A 79 9.93 11.95 -5.70
CA THR A 79 9.28 11.53 -6.96
C THR A 79 8.57 10.19 -6.85
N TYR A 80 8.74 9.48 -5.73
CA TYR A 80 8.02 8.25 -5.42
C TYR A 80 6.67 8.49 -4.73
N ARG A 81 6.31 9.76 -4.45
CA ARG A 81 4.98 10.12 -3.93
C ARG A 81 3.87 9.47 -4.76
N VAL A 82 2.82 9.04 -4.10
CA VAL A 82 1.57 8.56 -4.70
C VAL A 82 0.45 9.39 -4.11
N ASP A 83 -0.31 10.05 -4.98
CA ASP A 83 -1.52 10.76 -4.57
C ASP A 83 -2.74 9.89 -4.88
N LEU A 84 -3.70 9.84 -3.96
CA LEU A 84 -4.97 9.13 -4.12
C LEU A 84 -6.11 10.06 -3.73
N THR A 85 -7.17 10.09 -4.52
CA THR A 85 -8.39 10.85 -4.22
C THR A 85 -9.57 9.90 -4.11
N TRP A 86 -10.24 9.93 -2.96
CA TRP A 86 -11.43 9.13 -2.70
C TRP A 86 -12.33 9.86 -1.71
N ASN A 87 -13.65 9.80 -1.92
CA ASN A 87 -14.66 10.46 -1.09
C ASN A 87 -14.30 11.92 -0.72
N GLN A 88 -13.93 12.73 -1.73
CA GLN A 88 -13.52 14.15 -1.61
C GLN A 88 -12.22 14.41 -0.81
N HIS A 89 -11.62 13.39 -0.21
CA HIS A 89 -10.35 13.49 0.49
C HIS A 89 -9.16 13.25 -0.44
N HIS A 90 -8.09 14.02 -0.24
CA HIS A 90 -6.82 13.85 -0.92
C HIS A 90 -5.78 13.21 0.00
N TYR A 91 -5.36 12.02 -0.37
CA TYR A 91 -4.29 11.28 0.29
C TYR A 91 -2.98 11.49 -0.44
N SER A 92 -1.92 11.81 0.31
CA SER A 92 -0.54 11.86 -0.21
C SER A 92 0.29 10.86 0.56
N PHE A 93 0.78 9.83 -0.13
CA PHE A 93 1.69 8.83 0.40
C PHE A 93 3.09 9.07 -0.18
N ALA A 94 4.04 9.50 0.66
CA ALA A 94 5.36 9.89 0.17
C ALA A 94 6.46 9.36 1.08
N PRO A 95 7.59 8.90 0.54
CA PRO A 95 8.73 8.55 1.38
C PRO A 95 9.14 9.73 2.29
N ASN A 96 9.24 9.49 3.60
CA ASN A 96 9.82 10.43 4.59
C ASN A 96 11.12 9.95 5.31
N SER A 97 11.43 8.64 5.42
CA SER A 97 12.81 8.10 5.61
C SER A 97 13.26 6.98 4.62
N SER A 98 14.52 6.53 4.65
CA SER A 98 14.98 5.42 3.79
C SER A 98 14.09 4.18 3.88
N ALA A 99 13.53 3.90 5.06
CA ALA A 99 12.65 2.76 5.33
C ALA A 99 11.15 3.12 5.31
N THR A 100 10.80 4.37 5.59
CA THR A 100 9.39 4.76 5.85
C THR A 100 8.80 5.70 4.81
N SER A 101 7.48 5.55 4.65
CA SER A 101 6.61 6.43 3.87
C SER A 101 5.51 7.02 4.74
N ARG A 102 5.26 8.31 4.56
CA ARG A 102 4.26 9.08 5.30
C ARG A 102 2.95 9.13 4.55
N LEU A 103 1.86 8.85 5.26
CA LEU A 103 0.50 9.12 4.82
C LEU A 103 0.03 10.48 5.35
N LYS A 104 -0.52 11.29 4.44
CA LYS A 104 -1.27 12.50 4.78
C LYS A 104 -2.67 12.41 4.19
N ARG A 105 -3.66 12.95 4.89
CA ARG A 105 -5.00 13.26 4.36
C ARG A 105 -5.23 14.77 4.44
N ASP A 106 -5.55 15.39 3.32
CA ASP A 106 -5.79 16.83 3.19
C ASP A 106 -4.67 17.68 3.80
N GLY A 107 -3.43 17.22 3.62
CA GLY A 107 -2.22 17.88 4.13
C GLY A 107 -1.86 17.55 5.59
N ARG A 108 -2.77 17.01 6.39
CA ARG A 108 -2.50 16.56 7.77
C ARG A 108 -1.83 15.19 7.76
N GLN A 109 -0.75 15.06 8.51
CA GLN A 109 -0.04 13.80 8.69
C GLN A 109 -0.84 12.87 9.59
N LEU A 110 -0.99 11.62 9.16
CA LEU A 110 -1.74 10.59 9.90
C LEU A 110 -0.80 9.55 10.49
N ALA A 111 0.04 8.95 9.66
CA ALA A 111 0.92 7.87 10.05
C ALA A 111 2.15 7.76 9.14
N ASP A 112 3.18 7.09 9.64
CA ASP A 112 4.34 6.66 8.88
C ASP A 112 4.35 5.12 8.81
N PHE A 113 4.50 4.58 7.61
CA PHE A 113 4.42 3.15 7.28
C PHE A 113 5.81 2.61 6.93
N SER A 114 6.10 1.39 7.36
CA SER A 114 7.30 0.61 7.02
C SER A 114 6.91 -0.82 6.70
N ALA A 115 7.23 -1.30 5.51
CA ALA A 115 7.21 -2.70 5.16
C ALA A 115 8.66 -3.19 5.12
N GLY A 116 8.96 -4.29 5.80
CA GLY A 116 10.25 -4.98 5.80
C GLY A 116 10.25 -6.19 4.85
N ASP A 117 11.45 -6.74 4.62
CA ASP A 117 11.69 -7.86 3.71
C ASP A 117 11.10 -9.19 4.25
N ASP A 118 10.95 -9.32 5.57
CA ASP A 118 10.49 -10.55 6.24
C ASP A 118 8.97 -10.63 6.42
N GLY A 119 8.22 -9.75 5.77
CA GLY A 119 6.77 -9.61 5.97
C GLY A 119 6.39 -8.79 7.21
N ASP A 120 7.38 -8.29 7.95
CA ASP A 120 7.17 -7.33 9.02
C ASP A 120 6.59 -6.03 8.46
N PHE A 121 5.50 -5.59 9.08
CA PHE A 121 4.81 -4.37 8.67
C PHE A 121 4.53 -3.52 9.91
N ILE A 122 5.06 -2.31 9.93
CA ILE A 122 4.96 -1.40 11.07
C ILE A 122 4.25 -0.13 10.64
N VAL A 123 3.30 0.30 11.45
CA VAL A 123 2.63 1.59 11.33
C VAL A 123 2.84 2.40 12.59
N TYR A 124 3.33 3.62 12.40
CA TYR A 124 3.46 4.61 13.46
C TYR A 124 2.36 5.66 13.28
N TRP A 125 1.26 5.52 14.01
CA TRP A 125 0.21 6.53 14.07
C TRP A 125 0.73 7.79 14.77
N VAL A 126 0.69 8.91 14.06
CA VAL A 126 1.09 10.23 14.56
C VAL A 126 -0.13 11.05 14.96
N ALA A 127 -1.22 10.89 14.21
CA ALA A 127 -2.53 11.40 14.61
C ALA A 127 -3.15 10.52 15.70
N ALA A 128 -3.98 11.11 16.55
CA ALA A 128 -4.74 10.38 17.54
C ALA A 128 -5.84 9.51 16.89
N ARG A 129 -6.30 8.49 17.63
CA ARG A 129 -7.28 7.50 17.13
C ARG A 129 -8.60 8.15 16.69
N ASP A 130 -9.05 9.19 17.36
CA ASP A 130 -10.27 9.95 17.07
C ASP A 130 -10.13 10.89 15.86
N GLU A 131 -8.90 11.21 15.45
CA GLU A 131 -8.66 12.00 14.26
C GLU A 131 -8.47 11.14 13.00
N THR A 132 -8.44 9.82 13.12
CA THR A 132 -8.23 8.89 12.00
C THR A 132 -9.51 8.13 11.71
N THR A 133 -9.58 7.54 10.52
CA THR A 133 -10.68 6.70 10.06
C THR A 133 -10.17 5.35 9.59
N ALA A 134 -11.05 4.35 9.57
CA ALA A 134 -10.74 3.03 9.04
C ALA A 134 -10.24 3.07 7.58
N ALA A 135 -10.75 4.01 6.78
CA ALA A 135 -10.29 4.24 5.42
C ALA A 135 -8.83 4.72 5.36
N ASP A 136 -8.37 5.51 6.33
CA ASP A 136 -6.98 5.98 6.36
C ASP A 136 -6.02 4.80 6.54
N ALA A 137 -6.36 3.85 7.41
CA ALA A 137 -5.60 2.63 7.58
C ALA A 137 -5.64 1.81 6.29
N ALA A 138 -6.82 1.51 5.77
CA ALA A 138 -6.96 0.67 4.59
C ALA A 138 -6.19 1.22 3.38
N ILE A 139 -6.29 2.54 3.12
CA ILE A 139 -5.56 3.21 2.06
C ILE A 139 -4.04 3.18 2.31
N GLY A 140 -3.59 3.49 3.53
CA GLY A 140 -2.16 3.51 3.87
C GLY A 140 -1.49 2.15 3.70
N TYR A 141 -2.12 1.08 4.19
CA TYR A 141 -1.66 -0.29 4.03
C TYR A 141 -1.65 -0.71 2.56
N ALA A 142 -2.74 -0.48 1.82
CA ALA A 142 -2.81 -0.85 0.40
C ALA A 142 -1.76 -0.11 -0.46
N LEU A 143 -1.55 1.19 -0.22
CA LEU A 143 -0.51 1.96 -0.92
C LEU A 143 0.90 1.47 -0.61
N SER A 144 1.16 1.11 0.65
CA SER A 144 2.44 0.52 1.07
C SER A 144 2.70 -0.81 0.38
N LEU A 145 1.67 -1.67 0.31
CA LEU A 145 1.78 -2.98 -0.35
C LEU A 145 1.91 -2.86 -1.88
N ALA A 146 1.27 -1.88 -2.50
CA ALA A 146 1.29 -1.68 -3.95
C ALA A 146 2.54 -0.97 -4.47
N PHE A 147 3.10 -0.04 -3.69
CA PHE A 147 4.19 0.84 -4.14
C PHE A 147 5.47 0.74 -3.30
N GLY A 148 5.44 -0.01 -2.20
CA GLY A 148 6.53 -0.11 -1.22
C GLY A 148 6.58 1.07 -0.25
N THR A 149 7.45 0.96 0.75
CA THR A 149 7.74 2.04 1.72
C THR A 149 9.19 2.52 1.57
N GLY A 150 9.44 3.80 1.87
CA GLY A 150 10.80 4.34 1.86
C GLY A 150 11.37 4.64 0.48
N ALA A 151 12.71 4.74 0.40
CA ALA A 151 13.45 4.95 -0.86
C ALA A 151 14.11 3.67 -1.39
N TYR A 152 14.19 2.63 -0.56
CA TYR A 152 14.57 1.30 -0.99
C TYR A 152 13.29 0.58 -1.36
N THR A 153 13.00 0.54 -2.65
CA THR A 153 12.02 -0.40 -3.18
C THR A 153 12.55 -1.80 -2.90
N LEU A 154 11.95 -2.47 -1.93
CA LEU A 154 12.19 -3.86 -1.54
C LEU A 154 12.54 -4.74 -2.75
N VAL A 155 13.78 -5.23 -2.77
CA VAL A 155 14.14 -6.47 -3.47
C VAL A 155 14.18 -7.53 -2.39
N GLY A 156 13.23 -8.46 -2.43
CA GLY A 156 13.22 -9.63 -1.54
C GLY A 156 11.98 -9.74 -0.68
N MET A 157 10.84 -10.10 -1.27
CA MET A 157 10.22 -11.35 -0.82
C MET A 157 9.34 -11.93 -1.92
N VAL A 158 9.69 -13.16 -2.27
CA VAL A 158 8.79 -14.19 -2.74
C VAL A 158 7.81 -14.44 -1.58
N LEU A 159 6.55 -14.04 -1.72
CA LEU A 159 5.46 -14.62 -0.94
C LEU A 159 5.26 -16.06 -1.46
N SER A 160 6.22 -16.94 -1.16
CA SER A 160 6.09 -18.36 -1.46
C SER A 160 5.02 -18.90 -0.55
N GLY A 161 3.98 -19.47 -1.16
CA GLY A 161 3.07 -20.34 -0.44
C GLY A 161 3.87 -21.43 0.28
N ILE A 162 3.85 -21.39 1.62
CA ILE A 162 4.25 -22.55 2.43
C ILE A 162 2.97 -23.35 2.66
N GLY A 163 2.57 -24.07 1.61
CA GLY A 163 1.66 -25.19 1.70
C GLY A 163 2.44 -26.45 1.34
N ALA A 164 2.69 -27.29 2.34
CA ALA A 164 3.27 -28.64 2.27
C ALA A 164 4.77 -28.77 1.97
N LEU A 165 5.58 -28.76 3.03
CA LEU A 165 6.70 -29.69 3.22
C LEU A 165 6.97 -29.85 4.72
N LEU A 166 6.21 -30.74 5.34
CA LEU A 166 6.66 -31.44 6.55
C LEU A 166 6.94 -32.89 6.14
N PRO A 167 8.13 -33.44 6.41
CA PRO A 167 8.39 -34.85 6.23
C PRO A 167 7.67 -35.65 7.32
N GLY A 168 6.97 -36.70 6.89
CA GLY A 168 6.43 -37.77 7.72
C GLY A 168 6.37 -39.03 6.88
#